data_AF-A0A931Y3G4-F1
#
_entry.id   AF-A0A931Y3G4-F1
#
_cell.length_a   1.000
_cell.length_b   1.000
_cell.length_c   1.000
_cell.angle_alpha   90.00
_cell.angle_beta   90.00
_cell.angle_gamma   90.00
#
_symmetry.space_group_name_H-M   'P 1'
#
loop_
_entity.id
_entity.type
_entity.pdbx_description
1 polymer ?
#
loop_
_entity_poly.entity_id
_entity_poly.type
_entity_poly.pdbx_seq_one_letter_code
_entity_poly.pdbx_strand_id
1 'polypeptide(L)'
;MATTRDSWGSRWAVIMAMAGTAVGLGNFLRFPAKAAANGGGAFMIPYLVSLLLLGLPLMWIEWTLGRYGGGFEHGTAPGIFHSVARKNRFIKYFGVIGIFGPLIIFIYYTFIESWTLAYSFFALTGRFAALSDQVSMQSFLHGFQGLERNDFFHSLGWAYLFFLITFLLNIGVLFYGIRAGIARLCQWAMPALFICALILVGRVLTIGAPLAAHPDWNILNGFGFLWNPDFSALKSAKVWLEASGQIFFTLSVGIGVILTYASYLAKGDDVVLSGLSTTSTNELAEVVLGGSIIIPAAFVFFGPLEMQAIAKSGTFNLGFITMPLVLNQLPFSAFFGFCWFFLLFLAGITSAVSLAQPCLAFLEDEFDLNRQKAVAIFTVVAFFLCQPAIFFLGQGVVDELDFWGGTVFLVVFALVETILFAWVFGMEAAWDEIHHGADLRVPRIYKFIIKYITPLFLLVILGLWLWQEWIPIIFMKHVAAEARPYIMGTRIGLAVIFVALAVLVKLAWHRKGRKLEEPA
;
A
#
# COMPACT_ATOMS: atom_id res chain seq x y z
N MET A 1 23.36 -19.09 -21.87
CA MET A 1 23.52 -19.40 -20.44
C MET A 1 22.17 -19.21 -19.79
N ALA A 2 21.60 -20.24 -19.15
CA ALA A 2 20.40 -20.06 -18.33
C ALA A 2 20.77 -19.11 -17.19
N THR A 3 20.22 -17.91 -17.20
CA THR A 3 20.39 -16.94 -16.11
C THR A 3 19.69 -17.51 -14.89
N THR A 4 20.45 -17.87 -13.86
CA THR A 4 19.89 -18.25 -12.55
C THR A 4 18.96 -17.15 -12.06
N ARG A 5 17.71 -17.49 -11.74
CA ARG A 5 16.70 -16.57 -11.20
C ARG A 5 17.26 -15.89 -9.95
N ASP A 6 17.04 -14.58 -9.82
CA ASP A 6 17.50 -13.78 -8.68
C ASP A 6 16.91 -14.32 -7.36
N SER A 7 17.55 -14.05 -6.24
CA SER A 7 17.09 -14.50 -4.92
C SER A 7 17.44 -13.48 -3.83
N TRP A 8 16.69 -13.53 -2.73
CA TRP A 8 16.83 -12.56 -1.63
C TRP A 8 18.19 -12.57 -0.93
N GLY A 9 18.95 -13.67 -1.03
CA GLY A 9 20.29 -13.80 -0.48
C GLY A 9 20.37 -14.06 1.04
N SER A 10 19.46 -13.52 1.85
CA SER A 10 19.36 -13.85 3.28
C SER A 10 17.95 -13.67 3.84
N ARG A 11 17.63 -14.36 4.95
CA ARG A 11 16.35 -14.23 5.64
C ARG A 11 16.07 -12.80 6.14
N TRP A 12 17.11 -12.11 6.61
CA TRP A 12 17.00 -10.70 7.00
C TRP A 12 16.59 -9.81 5.82
N ALA A 13 17.18 -10.04 4.64
CA ALA A 13 16.81 -9.33 3.42
C ALA A 13 15.34 -9.58 3.04
N VAL A 14 14.87 -10.83 3.15
CA VAL A 14 13.45 -11.18 2.91
C VAL A 14 12.54 -10.40 3.86
N ILE A 15 12.78 -10.49 5.17
CA ILE A 15 11.91 -9.87 6.17
C ILE A 15 11.88 -8.35 5.98
N MET A 16 13.04 -7.71 5.75
CA MET A 16 13.09 -6.27 5.52
C MET A 16 12.43 -5.86 4.21
N ALA A 17 12.60 -6.63 3.13
CA ALA A 17 11.95 -6.35 1.87
C ALA A 17 10.42 -6.45 1.98
N MET A 18 9.92 -7.49 2.65
CA MET A 18 8.49 -7.72 2.87
C MET A 18 7.91 -6.71 3.86
N ALA A 19 8.64 -6.35 4.91
CA ALA A 19 8.25 -5.25 5.78
C ALA A 19 8.17 -3.92 5.00
N GLY A 20 9.10 -3.67 4.06
CA GLY A 20 9.06 -2.49 3.20
C GLY A 20 7.93 -2.48 2.17
N THR A 21 7.32 -3.63 1.85
CA THR A 21 6.10 -3.67 1.02
C THR A 21 4.85 -3.33 1.84
N ALA A 22 4.80 -3.77 3.11
CA ALA A 22 3.69 -3.48 4.02
C ALA A 22 3.77 -2.06 4.58
N VAL A 23 4.93 -1.64 5.08
CA VAL A 23 5.15 -0.30 5.63
C VAL A 23 5.30 0.70 4.48
N GLY A 24 4.20 1.41 4.22
CA GLY A 24 4.10 2.47 3.22
C GLY A 24 3.55 3.78 3.79
N LEU A 25 3.13 4.67 2.87
CA LEU A 25 2.52 5.95 3.22
C LEU A 25 1.22 5.77 4.03
N GLY A 26 0.51 4.65 3.83
CA GLY A 26 -0.72 4.31 4.52
C GLY A 26 -0.60 4.24 6.03
N ASN A 27 0.50 3.68 6.52
CA ASN A 27 0.73 3.46 7.95
C ASN A 27 0.78 4.77 8.72
N PHE A 28 1.38 5.80 8.12
CA PHE A 28 1.57 7.10 8.74
C PHE A 28 0.48 8.11 8.38
N LEU A 29 -0.23 7.94 7.27
CA LEU A 29 -1.22 8.93 6.80
C LEU A 29 -2.65 8.40 6.90
N ARG A 30 -2.91 7.22 6.34
CA ARG A 30 -4.25 6.66 6.20
C ARG A 30 -4.76 6.12 7.53
N PHE A 31 -3.96 5.34 8.26
CA PHE A 31 -4.40 4.78 9.54
C PHE A 31 -4.76 5.84 10.59
N PRO A 32 -3.91 6.85 10.87
CA PRO A 32 -4.27 7.89 11.82
C PRO A 32 -5.55 8.62 11.43
N ALA A 33 -5.75 8.90 10.14
CA ALA A 33 -6.97 9.53 9.64
C ALA A 33 -8.20 8.63 9.84
N LYS A 34 -8.11 7.33 9.53
CA LYS A 34 -9.21 6.37 9.70
C LYS A 34 -9.54 6.14 11.18
N ALA A 35 -8.52 5.97 12.03
CA ALA A 35 -8.71 5.84 13.47
C ALA A 35 -9.37 7.11 14.04
N ALA A 36 -8.86 8.31 13.71
CA ALA A 36 -9.46 9.54 14.18
C ALA A 36 -10.90 9.73 13.70
N ALA A 37 -11.18 9.51 12.42
CA ALA A 37 -12.51 9.70 11.84
C ALA A 37 -13.57 8.71 12.38
N ASN A 38 -13.15 7.54 12.89
CA ASN A 38 -14.03 6.43 13.28
C ASN A 38 -14.00 6.10 14.78
N GLY A 39 -13.71 7.09 15.64
CA GLY A 39 -13.87 6.94 17.09
C GLY A 39 -12.61 6.50 17.84
N GLY A 40 -11.42 6.73 17.28
CA GLY A 40 -10.13 6.56 17.95
C GLY A 40 -9.94 5.13 18.46
N GLY A 41 -9.81 4.95 19.77
CA GLY A 41 -9.64 3.65 20.40
C GLY A 41 -10.72 2.62 20.07
N ALA A 42 -11.94 3.06 19.73
CA ALA A 42 -12.99 2.14 19.32
C ALA A 42 -12.68 1.44 17.99
N PHE A 43 -12.01 2.15 17.07
CA PHE A 43 -11.59 1.63 15.76
C PHE A 43 -10.56 0.49 15.90
N MET A 44 -9.79 0.45 16.99
CA MET A 44 -8.75 -0.58 17.21
C MET A 44 -9.36 -1.98 17.35
N ILE A 45 -10.57 -2.10 17.90
CA ILE A 45 -11.23 -3.40 18.09
C ILE A 45 -11.56 -4.08 16.75
N PRO A 46 -12.36 -3.49 15.85
CA PRO A 46 -12.64 -4.08 14.55
C PRO A 46 -11.39 -4.20 13.68
N TYR A 47 -10.40 -3.32 13.87
CA TYR A 47 -9.10 -3.40 13.21
C TYR A 47 -8.36 -4.68 13.59
N LEU A 48 -8.19 -4.95 14.90
CA LEU A 48 -7.54 -6.17 15.39
C LEU A 48 -8.33 -7.44 15.03
N VAL A 49 -9.66 -7.39 15.07
CA VAL A 49 -10.50 -8.51 14.63
C VAL A 49 -10.26 -8.80 13.14
N SER A 50 -10.22 -7.76 12.30
CA SER A 50 -9.93 -7.90 10.87
C SER A 50 -8.50 -8.40 10.63
N LEU A 51 -7.52 -7.95 11.42
CA LEU A 51 -6.15 -8.44 11.36
C LEU A 51 -6.08 -9.95 11.61
N LEU A 52 -6.76 -10.44 12.65
CA LEU A 52 -6.74 -11.85 13.04
C LEU A 52 -7.56 -12.75 12.09
N LEU A 53 -8.72 -12.28 11.62
CA LEU A 53 -9.63 -13.09 10.81
C LEU A 53 -9.38 -13.00 9.31
N LEU A 54 -8.65 -11.98 8.85
CA LEU A 54 -8.45 -11.70 7.44
C LEU A 54 -6.97 -11.41 7.12
N GLY A 55 -6.34 -10.47 7.83
CA GLY A 55 -4.95 -10.05 7.56
C GLY A 55 -3.94 -11.21 7.65
N LEU A 56 -3.85 -11.86 8.81
CA LEU A 56 -2.95 -13.00 9.03
C LEU A 56 -3.24 -14.21 8.11
N PRO A 57 -4.50 -14.66 7.96
CA PRO A 57 -4.85 -15.69 6.99
C PRO A 57 -4.37 -15.38 5.57
N LEU A 58 -4.65 -14.19 5.05
CA LEU A 58 -4.26 -13.79 3.69
C LEU A 58 -2.75 -13.68 3.54
N MET A 59 -2.06 -13.13 4.54
CA MET A 59 -0.60 -13.08 4.57
C MET A 59 -0.02 -14.48 4.38
N TRP A 60 -0.48 -15.47 5.16
CA TRP A 60 0.00 -16.83 5.01
C TRP A 60 -0.40 -17.49 3.69
N ILE A 61 -1.59 -17.22 3.17
CA ILE A 61 -2.04 -17.71 1.86
C ILE A 61 -1.07 -17.23 0.76
N GLU A 62 -0.82 -15.92 0.67
CA GLU A 62 0.00 -15.35 -0.39
C GLU A 62 1.46 -15.76 -0.30
N TRP A 63 2.04 -15.76 0.90
CA TRP A 63 3.42 -16.24 1.07
C TRP A 63 3.56 -17.71 0.65
N THR A 64 2.60 -18.55 1.02
CA THR A 64 2.63 -19.98 0.71
C THR A 64 2.46 -20.22 -0.79
N LEU A 65 1.46 -19.60 -1.42
CA LEU A 65 1.22 -19.72 -2.85
C LEU A 65 2.39 -19.16 -3.67
N GLY A 66 2.93 -18.02 -3.24
CA GLY A 66 4.09 -17.38 -3.84
C GLY A 66 5.29 -18.32 -3.89
N ARG A 67 5.71 -18.83 -2.73
CA ARG A 67 6.81 -19.79 -2.62
C ARG A 67 6.55 -21.06 -3.43
N TYR A 68 5.33 -21.61 -3.36
CA TYR A 68 4.95 -22.80 -4.10
C TYR A 68 5.12 -22.60 -5.62
N GLY A 69 4.57 -21.51 -6.17
CA GLY A 69 4.67 -21.20 -7.59
C GLY A 69 6.08 -20.80 -8.04
N GLY A 70 6.85 -20.14 -7.17
CA GLY A 70 8.28 -19.88 -7.37
C GLY A 70 9.09 -21.16 -7.57
N GLY A 71 8.68 -22.26 -6.94
CA GLY A 71 9.21 -23.60 -7.14
C GLY A 71 9.00 -24.20 -8.55
N PHE A 72 8.18 -23.55 -9.38
CA PHE A 72 7.95 -23.83 -10.80
C PHE A 72 8.40 -22.69 -11.71
N GLU A 73 9.25 -21.78 -11.21
CA GLU A 73 9.77 -20.61 -11.94
C GLU A 73 8.68 -19.63 -12.40
N HIS A 74 7.55 -19.61 -11.69
CA HIS A 74 6.48 -18.64 -11.92
C HIS A 74 6.46 -17.59 -10.81
N GLY A 75 6.75 -16.34 -11.17
CA GLY A 75 6.80 -15.24 -10.22
C GLY A 75 5.55 -14.41 -10.07
N THR A 76 4.49 -14.71 -10.81
CA THR A 76 3.29 -13.88 -10.81
C THR A 76 2.02 -14.72 -10.74
N ALA A 77 0.96 -14.09 -10.25
CA ALA A 77 -0.32 -14.76 -10.01
C ALA A 77 -0.83 -15.62 -11.18
N PRO A 78 -0.76 -15.20 -12.46
CA PRO A 78 -1.18 -16.07 -13.57
C PRO A 78 -0.45 -17.42 -13.61
N GLY A 79 0.88 -17.40 -13.44
CA GLY A 79 1.72 -18.60 -13.46
C GLY A 79 1.61 -19.44 -12.20
N ILE A 80 1.51 -18.78 -11.05
CA ILE A 80 1.35 -19.41 -9.75
C ILE A 80 0.00 -20.14 -9.69
N PHE A 81 -1.09 -19.50 -10.13
CA PHE A 81 -2.42 -20.12 -10.14
C PHE A 81 -2.50 -21.28 -11.12
N HIS A 82 -1.81 -21.18 -12.26
CA HIS A 82 -1.69 -22.29 -13.20
C HIS A 82 -0.94 -23.48 -12.59
N SER A 83 0.10 -23.23 -11.78
CA SER A 83 0.86 -24.28 -11.10
C SER A 83 0.00 -25.06 -10.10
N VAL A 84 -0.90 -24.36 -9.39
CA VAL A 84 -1.85 -24.96 -8.44
C VAL A 84 -2.95 -25.75 -9.16
N ALA A 85 -3.50 -25.22 -10.25
CA ALA A 85 -4.65 -25.81 -10.94
C ALA A 85 -4.36 -26.12 -12.41
N ARG A 86 -3.32 -26.93 -12.68
CA ARG A 86 -2.81 -27.23 -14.04
C ARG A 86 -3.87 -27.69 -15.03
N LYS A 87 -4.89 -28.42 -14.56
CA LYS A 87 -5.97 -28.95 -15.40
C LYS A 87 -6.92 -27.84 -15.90
N ASN A 88 -7.01 -26.72 -15.20
CA ASN A 88 -7.91 -25.62 -15.58
C ASN A 88 -7.15 -24.58 -16.42
N ARG A 89 -7.38 -24.58 -17.73
CA ARG A 89 -6.76 -23.63 -18.69
C ARG A 89 -7.10 -22.15 -18.42
N PHE A 90 -8.18 -21.86 -17.71
CA PHE A 90 -8.67 -20.49 -17.47
C PHE A 90 -8.18 -19.89 -16.15
N ILE A 91 -7.65 -20.69 -15.22
CA ILE A 91 -7.30 -20.22 -13.87
C ILE A 91 -6.31 -19.04 -13.87
N LYS A 92 -5.37 -19.04 -14.83
CA LYS A 92 -4.37 -17.99 -15.00
C LYS A 92 -4.96 -16.59 -15.23
N TYR A 93 -6.16 -16.49 -15.79
CA TYR A 93 -6.78 -15.19 -16.06
C TYR A 93 -7.31 -14.53 -14.79
N PHE A 94 -7.67 -15.31 -13.75
CA PHE A 94 -7.96 -14.75 -12.43
C PHE A 94 -6.70 -14.14 -11.79
N GLY A 95 -5.52 -14.65 -12.15
CA GLY A 95 -4.23 -14.10 -11.74
C GLY A 95 -3.87 -12.75 -12.39
N VAL A 96 -4.57 -12.32 -13.45
CA VAL A 96 -4.30 -11.01 -14.09
C VAL A 96 -4.44 -9.86 -13.09
N ILE A 97 -5.36 -10.00 -12.13
CA ILE A 97 -5.58 -8.99 -11.09
C ILE A 97 -4.32 -8.76 -10.25
N GLY A 98 -3.53 -9.82 -9.98
CA GLY A 98 -2.27 -9.73 -9.23
C GLY A 98 -1.11 -9.03 -9.97
N ILE A 99 -1.30 -8.64 -11.24
CA ILE A 99 -0.41 -7.75 -11.98
C ILE A 99 -1.06 -6.37 -12.15
N PHE A 100 -2.36 -6.38 -12.46
CA PHE A 100 -3.14 -5.18 -12.68
C PHE A 100 -3.22 -4.29 -11.43
N GLY A 101 -3.61 -4.83 -10.27
CA GLY A 101 -3.78 -4.06 -9.04
C GLY A 101 -2.52 -3.26 -8.65
N PRO A 102 -1.36 -3.91 -8.50
CA PRO A 102 -0.10 -3.24 -8.16
C PRO A 102 0.30 -2.18 -9.19
N LEU A 103 0.09 -2.44 -10.49
CA LEU A 103 0.34 -1.46 -11.54
C LEU A 103 -0.53 -0.21 -11.39
N ILE A 104 -1.83 -0.38 -11.11
CA ILE A 104 -2.74 0.74 -10.92
C ILE A 104 -2.38 1.56 -9.68
N ILE A 105 -2.01 0.88 -8.59
CA ILE A 105 -1.56 1.56 -7.37
C ILE A 105 -0.26 2.33 -7.65
N PHE A 106 0.71 1.71 -8.32
CA PHE A 106 1.98 2.35 -8.70
C PHE A 106 1.76 3.69 -9.44
N ILE A 107 0.80 3.74 -10.38
CA ILE A 107 0.51 4.92 -11.22
C ILE A 107 0.29 6.20 -10.40
N TYR A 108 -0.61 6.16 -9.42
CA TYR A 108 -0.90 7.35 -8.60
C TYR A 108 0.01 7.44 -7.38
N TYR A 109 0.43 6.30 -6.83
CA TYR A 109 1.25 6.24 -5.62
C TYR A 109 2.62 6.89 -5.84
N THR A 110 3.27 6.71 -7.00
CA THR A 110 4.55 7.37 -7.30
C THR A 110 4.43 8.89 -7.33
N PHE A 111 3.27 9.43 -7.71
CA PHE A 111 3.06 10.88 -7.64
C PHE A 111 2.94 11.36 -6.19
N ILE A 112 2.16 10.67 -5.36
CA ILE A 112 2.02 11.01 -3.93
C ILE A 112 3.37 10.83 -3.19
N GLU A 113 4.12 9.78 -3.50
CA GLU A 113 5.49 9.57 -3.03
C GLU A 113 6.37 10.79 -3.34
N SER A 114 6.28 11.35 -4.55
CA SER A 114 7.07 12.52 -4.92
C SER A 114 6.74 13.77 -4.10
N TRP A 115 5.50 13.89 -3.59
CA TRP A 115 5.12 14.99 -2.70
C TRP A 115 5.91 14.93 -1.40
N THR A 116 6.13 13.73 -0.87
CA THR A 116 6.89 13.54 0.38
C THR A 116 8.35 13.93 0.20
N LEU A 117 8.96 13.60 -0.94
CA LEU A 117 10.32 14.05 -1.26
C LEU A 117 10.37 15.58 -1.37
N ALA A 118 9.42 16.18 -2.08
CA ALA A 118 9.33 17.64 -2.22
C ALA A 118 9.18 18.34 -0.88
N TYR A 119 8.28 17.86 -0.02
CA TYR A 119 8.05 18.43 1.30
C TYR A 119 9.21 18.22 2.26
N SER A 120 9.98 17.13 2.11
CA SER A 120 11.23 16.95 2.87
C SER A 120 12.24 18.04 2.52
N PHE A 121 12.35 18.39 1.23
CA PHE A 121 13.18 19.48 0.75
C PHE A 121 12.63 20.86 1.18
N PHE A 122 11.32 21.07 1.12
CA PHE A 122 10.67 22.31 1.56
C PHE A 122 10.81 22.54 3.07
N ALA A 123 10.80 21.47 3.88
CA ALA A 123 11.07 21.54 5.31
C ALA A 123 12.50 22.03 5.59
N LEU A 124 13.50 21.45 4.91
CA LEU A 124 14.91 21.85 5.06
C LEU A 124 15.18 23.29 4.60
N THR A 125 14.53 23.70 3.51
CA THR A 125 14.68 25.05 2.95
C THR A 125 13.79 26.10 3.64
N GLY A 126 12.91 25.67 4.56
CA GLY A 126 12.02 26.56 5.31
C GLY A 126 10.90 27.19 4.46
N ARG A 127 10.54 26.61 3.31
CA ARG A 127 9.61 27.24 2.34
C ARG A 127 8.19 27.42 2.88
N PHE A 128 7.77 26.57 3.83
CA PHE A 128 6.48 26.69 4.53
C PHE A 128 6.64 27.04 6.02
N ALA A 129 7.85 27.39 6.48
CA ALA A 129 8.12 27.60 7.91
C ALA A 129 7.36 28.80 8.51
N ALA A 130 7.02 29.79 7.67
CA ALA A 130 6.26 30.97 8.08
C ALA A 130 4.74 30.75 8.12
N LEU A 131 4.25 29.60 7.62
CA LEU A 131 2.82 29.29 7.59
C LEU A 131 2.37 28.78 8.96
N SER A 132 1.31 29.38 9.50
CA SER A 132 0.83 29.12 10.87
C SER A 132 -0.65 28.75 10.96
N ASP A 133 -1.38 28.79 9.84
CA ASP A 133 -2.81 28.48 9.77
C ASP A 133 -3.12 27.40 8.73
N GLN A 134 -4.27 26.73 8.90
CA GLN A 134 -4.68 25.64 8.00
C GLN A 134 -4.94 26.11 6.57
N VAL A 135 -5.50 27.30 6.38
CA VAL A 135 -5.90 27.78 5.04
C VAL A 135 -4.65 28.04 4.19
N SER A 136 -3.64 28.68 4.75
CA SER A 136 -2.38 28.94 4.04
C SER A 136 -1.60 27.65 3.74
N MET A 137 -1.56 26.69 4.68
CA MET A 137 -0.90 25.40 4.45
C MET A 137 -1.66 24.54 3.42
N GLN A 138 -2.99 24.58 3.43
CA GLN A 138 -3.82 23.93 2.41
C GLN A 138 -3.60 24.56 1.03
N SER A 139 -3.59 25.90 0.93
CA SER A 139 -3.25 26.62 -0.31
C SER A 139 -1.84 26.26 -0.79
N PHE A 140 -0.86 26.12 0.11
CA PHE A 140 0.49 25.66 -0.25
C PHE A 140 0.46 24.27 -0.91
N LEU A 141 -0.27 23.31 -0.32
CA LEU A 141 -0.43 21.97 -0.88
C LEU A 141 -1.14 21.99 -2.23
N HIS A 142 -2.29 22.67 -2.32
CA HIS A 142 -3.07 22.76 -3.55
C HIS A 142 -2.29 23.47 -4.67
N GLY A 143 -1.51 24.50 -4.32
CA GLY A 143 -0.61 25.19 -5.25
C GLY A 143 0.48 24.26 -5.79
N PHE A 144 1.11 23.49 -4.91
CA PHE A 144 2.10 22.49 -5.30
C PHE A 144 1.50 21.44 -6.24
N GLN A 145 0.30 20.95 -5.93
CA GLN A 145 -0.44 19.97 -6.71
C GLN A 145 -1.02 20.53 -8.03
N GLY A 146 -0.97 21.85 -8.25
CA GLY A 146 -1.58 22.52 -9.39
C GLY A 146 -3.12 22.57 -9.36
N LEU A 147 -3.72 22.36 -8.18
CA LEU A 147 -5.16 22.51 -7.95
C LEU A 147 -5.56 23.97 -7.77
N GLU A 148 -4.63 24.81 -7.34
CA GLU A 148 -4.83 26.22 -7.07
C GLU A 148 -3.69 27.04 -7.67
N ARG A 149 -3.98 28.26 -8.12
CA ARG A 149 -2.94 29.24 -8.48
C ARG A 149 -2.72 30.17 -7.30
N ASN A 150 -1.48 30.25 -6.83
CA ASN A 150 -1.09 31.12 -5.72
C ASN A 150 0.37 31.57 -5.86
N ASP A 151 0.80 32.39 -4.91
CA ASP A 151 2.14 32.99 -4.91
C ASP A 151 3.25 32.00 -4.55
N PHE A 152 2.91 30.84 -3.96
CA PHE A 152 3.90 29.83 -3.58
C PHE A 152 4.44 29.06 -4.79
N PHE A 153 3.57 28.79 -5.76
CA PHE A 153 3.86 27.99 -6.95
C PHE A 153 3.21 28.57 -8.21
N HIS A 154 4.03 29.10 -9.12
CA HIS A 154 3.53 29.67 -10.39
C HIS A 154 3.05 28.62 -11.41
N SER A 155 3.47 27.35 -11.25
CA SER A 155 3.07 26.25 -12.13
C SER A 155 3.30 24.89 -11.46
N LEU A 156 2.83 23.81 -12.11
CA LEU A 156 3.08 22.42 -11.73
C LEU A 156 4.56 22.00 -11.87
N GLY A 157 5.47 22.90 -12.27
CA GLY A 157 6.88 22.58 -12.53
C GLY A 157 7.60 21.96 -11.34
N TRP A 158 7.33 22.40 -10.11
CA TRP A 158 7.91 21.80 -8.90
C TRP A 158 7.42 20.37 -8.66
N ALA A 159 6.10 20.15 -8.73
CA ALA A 159 5.54 18.81 -8.57
C ALA A 159 6.01 17.85 -9.66
N TYR A 160 6.06 18.30 -10.92
CA TYR A 160 6.55 17.48 -12.02
C TYR A 160 8.05 17.18 -11.93
N LEU A 161 8.87 18.14 -11.49
CA LEU A 161 10.30 17.92 -11.23
C LEU A 161 10.52 16.84 -10.17
N PHE A 162 9.84 16.95 -9.02
CA PHE A 162 9.98 15.95 -7.97
C PHE A 162 9.41 14.59 -8.40
N PHE A 163 8.32 14.56 -9.17
CA PHE A 163 7.85 13.33 -9.81
C PHE A 163 8.92 12.67 -10.67
N LEU A 164 9.59 13.43 -11.56
CA LEU A 164 10.66 12.88 -12.40
C LEU A 164 11.81 12.32 -11.57
N ILE A 165 12.25 13.04 -10.53
CA ILE A 165 13.32 12.58 -9.63
C ILE A 165 12.90 11.28 -8.95
N THR A 166 11.74 11.26 -8.30
CA THR A 166 11.23 10.08 -7.59
C THR A 166 11.02 8.89 -8.52
N PHE A 167 10.43 9.11 -9.70
CA PHE A 167 10.23 8.07 -10.71
C PHE A 167 11.56 7.47 -11.15
N LEU A 168 12.58 8.30 -11.44
CA LEU A 168 13.91 7.82 -11.82
C LEU A 168 14.63 7.08 -10.68
N LEU A 169 14.44 7.50 -9.42
CA LEU A 169 14.97 6.78 -8.26
C LEU A 169 14.35 5.38 -8.15
N ASN A 170 13.03 5.27 -8.29
CA ASN A 170 12.33 3.98 -8.33
C ASN A 170 12.86 3.08 -9.45
N ILE A 171 12.93 3.59 -10.68
CA ILE A 171 13.48 2.85 -11.81
C ILE A 171 14.95 2.43 -11.58
N GLY A 172 15.75 3.32 -10.98
CA GLY A 172 17.13 3.03 -10.61
C GLY A 172 17.26 1.83 -9.68
N VAL A 173 16.41 1.74 -8.65
CA VAL A 173 16.37 0.58 -7.75
C VAL A 173 15.96 -0.69 -8.49
N LEU A 174 14.91 -0.62 -9.31
CA LEU A 174 14.39 -1.76 -10.09
C LEU A 174 15.40 -2.29 -11.10
N PHE A 175 16.24 -1.42 -11.66
CA PHE A 175 17.30 -1.81 -12.59
C PHE A 175 18.32 -2.78 -11.97
N TYR A 176 18.61 -2.64 -10.66
CA TYR A 176 19.54 -3.51 -9.93
C TYR A 176 18.91 -4.82 -9.43
N GLY A 177 17.62 -5.06 -9.70
CA GLY A 177 16.93 -6.31 -9.36
C GLY A 177 16.61 -6.50 -7.88
N ILE A 178 16.30 -7.74 -7.50
CA ILE A 178 15.80 -8.08 -6.16
C ILE A 178 16.90 -7.90 -5.13
N ARG A 179 18.06 -8.53 -5.34
CA ARG A 179 19.12 -8.55 -4.32
C ARG A 179 19.89 -7.23 -4.21
N ALA A 180 20.33 -6.68 -5.34
CA ALA A 180 21.20 -5.50 -5.35
C ALA A 180 20.43 -4.17 -5.34
N GLY A 181 19.15 -4.20 -5.73
CA GLY A 181 18.23 -3.07 -5.69
C GLY A 181 17.32 -3.11 -4.46
N ILE A 182 16.21 -3.85 -4.57
CA ILE A 182 15.10 -3.83 -3.61
C ILE A 182 15.55 -4.22 -2.19
N ALA A 183 16.22 -5.36 -2.03
CA ALA A 183 16.66 -5.83 -0.71
C ALA A 183 17.62 -4.83 -0.04
N ARG A 184 18.56 -4.27 -0.80
CA ARG A 184 19.52 -3.28 -0.29
C ARG A 184 18.83 -1.97 0.11
N LEU A 185 17.87 -1.51 -0.69
CA LEU A 185 17.04 -0.35 -0.35
C LEU A 185 16.33 -0.60 0.98
N CYS A 186 15.57 -1.69 1.10
CA CYS A 186 14.76 -1.94 2.30
C CYS A 186 15.62 -2.15 3.56
N GLN A 187 16.78 -2.81 3.43
CA GLN A 187 17.71 -3.00 4.55
C GLN A 187 18.25 -1.68 5.14
N TRP A 188 18.29 -0.61 4.34
CA TRP A 188 18.69 0.72 4.80
C TRP A 188 17.50 1.62 5.14
N ALA A 189 16.49 1.64 4.27
CA ALA A 189 15.32 2.49 4.39
C ALA A 189 14.47 2.14 5.62
N MET A 190 14.28 0.85 5.93
CA MET A 190 13.46 0.43 7.06
C MET A 190 14.07 0.88 8.41
N PRO A 191 15.36 0.61 8.72
CA PRO A 191 15.97 1.17 9.92
C PRO A 191 15.95 2.70 9.98
N ALA A 192 16.24 3.39 8.87
CA ALA A 192 16.23 4.86 8.83
C ALA A 192 14.82 5.42 9.12
N LEU A 193 13.78 4.80 8.56
CA LEU A 193 12.38 5.12 8.83
C LEU A 193 12.05 4.96 10.32
N PHE A 194 12.41 3.83 10.92
CA PHE A 194 12.17 3.60 12.35
C PHE A 194 12.92 4.59 13.24
N ILE A 195 14.15 4.97 12.88
CA ILE A 195 14.91 5.99 13.61
C ILE A 195 14.20 7.34 13.53
N CYS A 196 13.78 7.78 12.34
CA CYS A 196 13.03 9.03 12.17
C CYS A 196 11.72 9.01 12.97
N ALA A 197 10.98 7.90 12.93
CA ALA A 197 9.75 7.73 13.67
C ALA A 197 9.97 7.79 15.20
N LEU A 198 11.02 7.15 15.72
CA LEU A 198 11.35 7.19 17.15
C LEU A 198 11.74 8.60 17.62
N ILE A 199 12.51 9.33 16.80
CA ILE A 199 12.84 10.75 17.07
C ILE A 199 11.55 11.58 17.17
N LEU A 200 10.61 11.37 16.25
CA LEU A 200 9.35 12.10 16.23
C LEU A 200 8.43 11.71 17.39
N VAL A 201 8.31 10.43 17.74
CA VAL A 201 7.57 10.00 18.92
C VAL A 201 8.16 10.65 20.17
N GLY A 202 9.49 10.58 20.33
CA GLY A 202 10.19 11.25 21.43
C GLY A 202 9.87 12.74 21.47
N ARG A 203 9.81 13.41 20.32
CA ARG A 203 9.45 14.82 20.24
C ARG A 203 7.98 15.07 20.60
N VAL A 204 7.06 14.28 20.07
CA VAL A 204 5.61 14.40 20.33
C VAL A 204 5.31 14.23 21.82
N LEU A 205 5.97 13.29 22.49
CA LEU A 205 5.84 13.08 23.94
C LEU A 205 6.29 14.29 24.79
N THR A 206 7.12 15.16 24.22
CA THR A 206 7.61 16.38 24.89
C THR A 206 6.84 17.64 24.50
N ILE A 207 5.80 17.53 23.68
CA ILE A 207 4.91 18.65 23.39
C ILE A 207 4.14 18.97 24.67
N GLY A 208 4.33 20.18 25.21
CA GLY A 208 3.55 20.69 26.34
C GLY A 208 2.09 20.91 25.95
N ALA A 209 1.25 21.40 26.87
CA ALA A 209 -0.07 21.91 26.48
C ALA A 209 0.11 23.34 25.92
N PRO A 210 0.08 23.56 24.59
CA PRO A 210 0.43 24.86 24.02
C PRO A 210 -0.65 25.92 24.28
N LEU A 211 -1.88 25.51 24.62
CA LEU A 211 -3.03 26.39 24.81
C LEU A 211 -3.43 26.40 26.29
N ALA A 212 -3.05 27.46 27.01
CA ALA A 212 -3.47 27.68 28.40
C ALA A 212 -5.02 27.72 28.57
N ALA A 213 -5.75 28.02 27.49
CA ALA A 213 -7.21 28.03 27.44
C ALA A 213 -7.85 26.62 27.43
N HIS A 214 -7.10 25.57 27.07
CA HIS A 214 -7.59 24.19 26.97
C HIS A 214 -6.61 23.21 27.63
N PRO A 215 -6.61 23.10 28.98
CA PRO A 215 -5.70 22.20 29.70
C PRO A 215 -5.91 20.72 29.34
N ASP A 216 -7.10 20.36 28.85
CA ASP A 216 -7.43 19.02 28.39
C ASP A 216 -6.80 18.67 27.04
N TRP A 217 -6.29 19.65 26.29
CA TRP A 217 -5.59 19.41 25.02
C TRP A 217 -4.12 19.13 25.29
N ASN A 218 -3.89 18.00 25.95
CA ASN A 218 -2.59 17.51 26.35
C ASN A 218 -2.30 16.15 25.71
N ILE A 219 -1.03 15.76 25.70
CA ILE A 219 -0.57 14.53 25.06
C ILE A 219 -1.23 13.29 25.66
N LEU A 220 -1.45 13.25 26.99
CA LEU A 220 -2.08 12.10 27.64
C LEU A 220 -3.51 11.88 27.14
N ASN A 221 -4.29 12.95 27.00
CA ASN A 221 -5.64 12.87 26.43
C ASN A 221 -5.62 12.55 24.93
N GLY A 222 -4.60 12.99 24.19
CA GLY A 222 -4.38 12.58 22.79
C GLY A 222 -4.12 11.08 22.64
N PHE A 223 -3.30 10.50 23.52
CA PHE A 223 -3.15 9.05 23.62
C PHE A 223 -4.42 8.37 24.11
N GLY A 224 -5.13 8.98 25.07
CA GLY A 224 -6.43 8.52 25.53
C GLY A 224 -7.43 8.43 24.38
N PHE A 225 -7.44 9.39 23.45
CA PHE A 225 -8.28 9.32 22.26
C PHE A 225 -7.92 8.15 21.35
N LEU A 226 -6.62 7.85 21.16
CA LEU A 226 -6.17 6.71 20.36
C LEU A 226 -6.45 5.34 21.03
N TRP A 227 -6.40 5.25 22.35
CA TRP A 227 -6.40 3.96 23.05
C TRP A 227 -7.64 3.66 23.91
N ASN A 228 -8.39 4.67 24.35
CA ASN A 228 -9.60 4.47 25.15
C ASN A 228 -10.81 4.30 24.21
N PRO A 229 -11.44 3.12 24.15
CA PRO A 229 -12.52 2.88 23.22
C PRO A 229 -13.84 3.51 23.69
N ASP A 230 -14.46 4.31 22.82
CA ASP A 230 -15.89 4.58 22.90
C ASP A 230 -16.67 3.47 22.20
N PHE A 231 -17.19 2.52 22.99
CA PHE A 231 -17.97 1.39 22.50
C PHE A 231 -19.22 1.79 21.71
N SER A 232 -19.68 3.05 21.80
CA SER A 232 -20.81 3.53 21.01
C SER A 232 -20.53 3.47 19.49
N ALA A 233 -19.29 3.72 19.08
CA ALA A 233 -18.87 3.70 17.69
C ALA A 233 -18.94 2.29 17.06
N LEU A 234 -18.81 1.23 17.87
CA LEU A 234 -18.87 -0.16 17.40
C LEU A 234 -20.24 -0.57 16.86
N LYS A 235 -21.30 0.18 17.17
CA LYS A 235 -22.65 -0.04 16.64
C LYS A 235 -22.75 0.31 15.15
N SER A 236 -21.79 1.07 14.61
CA SER A 236 -21.78 1.48 13.21
C SER A 236 -21.07 0.44 12.35
N ALA A 237 -21.80 -0.17 11.40
CA ALA A 237 -21.22 -1.08 10.42
C ALA A 237 -20.09 -0.44 9.59
N LYS A 238 -20.14 0.88 9.39
CA LYS A 238 -19.10 1.64 8.69
C LYS A 238 -17.75 1.51 9.38
N VAL A 239 -17.70 1.54 10.72
CA VAL A 239 -16.44 1.44 11.47
C VAL A 239 -15.77 0.09 11.21
N TRP A 240 -16.55 -0.99 11.11
CA TRP A 240 -16.05 -2.32 10.78
C TRP A 240 -15.53 -2.41 9.35
N LEU A 241 -16.28 -1.86 8.38
CA LEU A 241 -15.87 -1.83 6.97
C LEU A 241 -14.57 -1.05 6.77
N GLU A 242 -14.47 0.14 7.38
CA GLU A 242 -13.27 0.99 7.31
C GLU A 242 -12.05 0.29 7.94
N ALA A 243 -12.25 -0.43 9.05
CA ALA A 243 -11.19 -1.18 9.72
C ALA A 243 -10.71 -2.36 8.87
N SER A 244 -11.64 -3.14 8.29
CA SER A 244 -11.27 -4.23 7.37
C SER A 244 -10.57 -3.72 6.12
N GLY A 245 -11.04 -2.62 5.53
CA GLY A 245 -10.39 -1.96 4.40
C GLY A 245 -8.98 -1.48 4.71
N GLN A 246 -8.73 -1.02 5.94
CA GLN A 246 -7.39 -0.62 6.37
C GLN A 246 -6.42 -1.81 6.43
N ILE A 247 -6.85 -2.98 6.94
CA ILE A 247 -5.99 -4.18 7.02
C ILE A 247 -5.48 -4.65 5.66
N PHE A 248 -6.35 -4.58 4.65
CA PHE A 248 -5.98 -4.84 3.27
C PHE A 248 -4.90 -3.90 2.75
N PHE A 249 -5.14 -2.61 2.94
CA PHE A 249 -4.24 -1.57 2.44
C PHE A 249 -2.88 -1.62 3.14
N THR A 250 -2.88 -1.77 4.47
CA THR A 250 -1.65 -1.71 5.26
C THR A 250 -0.77 -2.93 5.07
N LEU A 251 -1.34 -4.14 4.99
CA LEU A 251 -0.53 -5.33 4.77
C LEU A 251 -0.19 -5.56 3.30
N SER A 252 -0.76 -4.78 2.38
CA SER A 252 -0.66 -5.01 0.93
C SER A 252 -1.04 -6.44 0.54
N VAL A 253 -2.01 -7.03 1.25
CA VAL A 253 -2.59 -8.34 0.93
C VAL A 253 -3.75 -8.16 -0.06
N GLY A 254 -3.95 -9.13 -0.94
CA GLY A 254 -4.95 -9.08 -1.99
C GLY A 254 -4.52 -8.28 -3.22
N ILE A 255 -3.25 -7.95 -3.40
CA ILE A 255 -2.77 -7.28 -4.64
C ILE A 255 -1.72 -8.09 -5.42
N GLY A 256 -1.18 -9.18 -4.87
CA GLY A 256 -0.23 -10.05 -5.57
C GLY A 256 1.24 -9.63 -5.50
N VAL A 257 1.56 -8.56 -4.75
CA VAL A 257 2.94 -8.16 -4.46
C VAL A 257 3.62 -9.19 -3.56
N ILE A 258 2.97 -9.58 -2.46
CA ILE A 258 3.49 -10.59 -1.53
C ILE A 258 3.67 -11.93 -2.26
N LEU A 259 2.66 -12.33 -3.04
CA LEU A 259 2.74 -13.49 -3.92
C LEU A 259 3.99 -13.48 -4.81
N THR A 260 4.27 -12.33 -5.44
CA THR A 260 5.44 -12.14 -6.31
C THR A 260 6.75 -12.22 -5.54
N TYR A 261 6.85 -11.53 -4.40
CA TYR A 261 8.06 -11.49 -3.59
C TYR A 261 8.38 -12.87 -2.99
N ALA A 262 7.36 -13.58 -2.50
CA ALA A 262 7.51 -14.92 -1.95
C ALA A 262 7.91 -15.95 -3.01
N SER A 263 7.68 -15.67 -4.31
CA SER A 263 8.14 -16.54 -5.41
C SER A 263 9.66 -16.62 -5.57
N TYR A 264 10.41 -15.71 -4.94
CA TYR A 264 11.88 -15.72 -4.93
C TYR A 264 12.47 -16.45 -3.70
N LEU A 265 11.62 -17.06 -2.88
CA LEU A 265 12.02 -17.92 -1.77
C LEU A 265 12.39 -19.34 -2.26
N ALA A 266 13.26 -20.01 -1.52
CA ALA A 266 13.51 -21.43 -1.71
C ALA A 266 12.33 -22.26 -1.17
N LYS A 267 12.13 -23.47 -1.71
CA LYS A 267 11.03 -24.38 -1.30
C LYS A 267 10.99 -24.70 0.19
N GLY A 268 12.14 -24.62 0.88
CA GLY A 268 12.27 -24.89 2.32
C GLY A 268 12.28 -23.64 3.20
N ASP A 269 12.16 -22.43 2.65
CA ASP A 269 12.20 -21.20 3.45
C ASP A 269 10.91 -20.99 4.22
N ASP A 270 11.00 -20.60 5.48
CA ASP A 270 9.84 -20.34 6.34
C ASP A 270 8.94 -19.20 5.82
N VAL A 271 7.65 -19.50 5.67
CA VAL A 271 6.60 -18.55 5.28
C VAL A 271 5.71 -18.11 6.44
N VAL A 272 5.68 -18.88 7.53
CA VAL A 272 4.75 -18.64 8.65
C VAL A 272 5.30 -17.59 9.60
N LEU A 273 6.50 -17.82 10.15
CA LEU A 273 7.12 -16.87 11.06
C LEU A 273 7.57 -15.61 10.32
N SER A 274 8.05 -15.73 9.08
CA SER A 274 8.37 -14.59 8.21
C SER A 274 7.15 -13.73 7.90
N GLY A 275 6.00 -14.34 7.56
CA GLY A 275 4.74 -13.62 7.36
C GLY A 275 4.22 -12.94 8.62
N LEU A 276 4.29 -13.61 9.78
CA LEU A 276 3.92 -13.03 11.07
C LEU A 276 4.85 -11.87 11.48
N SER A 277 6.16 -12.01 11.24
CA SER A 277 7.15 -10.97 11.55
C SER A 277 6.95 -9.74 10.67
N THR A 278 6.64 -9.95 9.39
CA THR A 278 6.29 -8.88 8.44
C THR A 278 5.05 -8.12 8.92
N THR A 279 3.99 -8.86 9.25
CA THR A 279 2.75 -8.30 9.79
C THR A 279 3.01 -7.51 11.08
N SER A 280 3.76 -8.09 12.02
CA SER A 280 4.03 -7.43 13.31
C SER A 280 4.89 -6.18 13.15
N THR A 281 5.85 -6.19 12.21
CA THR A 281 6.67 -5.01 11.88
C THR A 281 5.82 -3.91 11.26
N ASN A 282 4.84 -4.29 10.44
CA ASN A 282 3.87 -3.37 9.89
C ASN A 282 3.02 -2.69 10.97
N GLU A 283 2.44 -3.47 11.88
CA GLU A 283 1.61 -2.95 12.98
C GLU A 283 2.41 -2.06 13.94
N LEU A 284 3.70 -2.38 14.16
CA LEU A 284 4.61 -1.51 14.91
C LEU A 284 4.78 -0.15 14.22
N ALA A 285 4.98 -0.12 12.90
CA ALA A 285 5.10 1.13 12.16
C ALA A 285 3.80 1.93 12.13
N GLU A 286 2.65 1.27 11.95
CA GLU A 286 1.35 1.90 11.79
C GLU A 286 0.71 2.31 13.12
N VAL A 287 0.37 1.32 13.94
CA VAL A 287 -0.45 1.52 15.13
C VAL A 287 0.38 2.18 16.22
N VAL A 288 1.60 1.69 16.44
CA VAL A 288 2.45 2.18 17.52
C VAL A 288 3.15 3.46 17.13
N LEU A 289 3.80 3.56 15.96
CA LEU A 289 4.55 4.76 15.60
C LEU A 289 3.68 5.79 14.89
N GLY A 290 3.05 5.46 13.77
CA GLY A 290 2.20 6.38 13.00
C GLY A 290 1.05 6.97 13.82
N GLY A 291 0.31 6.09 14.53
CA GLY A 291 -0.76 6.49 15.45
C GLY A 291 -0.27 7.43 16.56
N SER A 292 0.86 7.11 17.20
CA SER A 292 1.42 7.90 18.29
C SER A 292 2.04 9.23 17.86
N ILE A 293 2.45 9.36 16.59
CA ILE A 293 2.96 10.62 16.05
C ILE A 293 1.79 11.54 15.71
N ILE A 294 0.89 11.12 14.82
CA ILE A 294 -0.13 12.02 14.28
C ILE A 294 -1.23 12.33 15.29
N ILE A 295 -1.84 11.31 15.90
CA ILE A 295 -3.10 11.51 16.63
C ILE A 295 -2.88 12.39 17.88
N PRO A 296 -1.90 12.10 18.77
CA PRO A 296 -1.66 12.96 19.92
C PRO A 296 -1.23 14.38 19.51
N ALA A 297 -0.40 14.52 18.47
CA ALA A 297 0.05 15.82 17.97
C ALA A 297 -1.12 16.67 17.45
N ALA A 298 -1.98 16.08 16.63
CA ALA A 298 -3.17 16.74 16.10
C ALA A 298 -4.19 17.06 17.21
N PHE A 299 -4.37 16.15 18.17
CA PHE A 299 -5.26 16.36 19.31
C PHE A 299 -4.82 17.56 20.17
N VAL A 300 -3.53 17.66 20.49
CA VAL A 300 -2.99 18.75 21.31
C VAL A 300 -3.14 20.11 20.62
N PHE A 301 -2.98 20.14 19.29
CA PHE A 301 -2.95 21.40 18.55
C PHE A 301 -4.33 21.87 18.08
N PHE A 302 -5.20 20.95 17.66
CA PHE A 302 -6.51 21.28 17.09
C PHE A 302 -7.69 20.88 17.99
N GLY A 303 -7.46 20.03 19.00
CA GLY A 303 -8.52 19.42 19.78
C GLY A 303 -9.23 18.27 19.05
N PRO A 304 -10.08 17.50 19.77
CA PRO A 304 -10.68 16.27 19.24
C PRO A 304 -11.63 16.49 18.06
N LEU A 305 -12.47 17.53 18.13
CA LEU A 305 -13.52 17.76 17.13
C LEU A 305 -12.93 18.21 15.79
N GLU A 306 -12.01 19.17 15.83
CA GLU A 306 -11.38 19.71 14.63
C GLU A 306 -10.45 18.67 14.00
N MET A 307 -9.65 17.94 14.79
CA MET A 307 -8.87 16.81 14.28
C MET A 307 -9.74 15.81 13.52
N GLN A 308 -10.91 15.45 14.05
CA GLN A 308 -11.84 14.56 13.36
C GLN A 308 -12.39 15.16 12.07
N ALA A 309 -12.67 16.47 12.05
CA ALA A 309 -13.11 17.16 10.84
C ALA A 309 -12.01 17.15 9.76
N ILE A 310 -10.77 17.45 10.13
CA ILE A 310 -9.60 17.37 9.25
C ILE A 310 -9.44 15.94 8.71
N ALA A 311 -9.50 14.93 9.58
CA ALA A 311 -9.39 13.52 9.19
C ALA A 311 -10.47 13.09 8.19
N LYS A 312 -11.67 13.67 8.28
CA LYS A 312 -12.79 13.41 7.34
C LYS A 312 -12.68 14.20 6.04
N SER A 313 -11.97 15.33 6.04
CA SER A 313 -11.82 16.21 4.87
C SER A 313 -10.85 15.67 3.80
N GLY A 314 -9.93 14.78 4.19
CA GLY A 314 -9.00 14.15 3.26
C GLY A 314 -7.95 13.29 3.96
N THR A 315 -7.70 12.10 3.42
CA THR A 315 -6.79 11.10 4.00
C THR A 315 -5.37 11.63 4.25
N PHE A 316 -4.88 12.53 3.41
CA PHE A 316 -3.52 13.06 3.47
C PHE A 316 -3.40 14.38 4.26
N ASN A 317 -4.53 15.01 4.62
CA ASN A 317 -4.53 16.34 5.25
C ASN A 317 -3.85 16.33 6.62
N LEU A 318 -4.00 15.26 7.40
CA LEU A 318 -3.28 15.13 8.67
C LEU A 318 -1.76 15.14 8.47
N GLY A 319 -1.24 14.57 7.37
CA GLY A 319 0.21 14.54 7.13
C GLY A 319 0.78 15.76 6.43
N PHE A 320 0.05 16.36 5.48
CA PHE A 320 0.55 17.46 4.66
C PHE A 320 0.09 18.85 5.08
N ILE A 321 -0.93 18.94 5.95
CA ILE A 321 -1.44 20.21 6.48
C ILE A 321 -1.21 20.27 7.99
N THR A 322 -1.76 19.31 8.74
CA THR A 322 -1.68 19.30 10.21
C THR A 322 -0.25 19.16 10.72
N MET A 323 0.49 18.13 10.28
CA MET A 323 1.83 17.89 10.80
C MET A 323 2.82 19.05 10.57
N PRO A 324 2.91 19.67 9.37
CA PRO A 324 3.72 20.88 9.19
C PRO A 324 3.38 22.00 10.16
N LEU A 325 2.09 22.25 10.39
CA LEU A 325 1.65 23.29 11.33
C LEU A 325 2.04 22.98 12.76
N VAL A 326 1.88 21.73 13.20
CA VAL A 326 2.31 21.32 14.55
C VAL A 326 3.83 21.47 14.70
N LEU A 327 4.60 21.00 13.72
CA LEU A 327 6.06 21.02 13.77
C LEU A 327 6.64 22.44 13.67
N ASN A 328 6.00 23.35 12.94
CA ASN A 328 6.41 24.76 12.83
C ASN A 328 6.40 25.50 14.16
N GLN A 329 5.58 25.05 15.12
CA GLN A 329 5.52 25.63 16.47
C GLN A 329 6.64 25.15 17.39
N LEU A 330 7.44 24.19 16.94
CA LEU A 330 8.50 23.59 17.74
C LEU A 330 9.85 24.20 17.37
N PRO A 331 10.77 24.38 18.35
CA PRO A 331 12.18 24.62 18.04
C PRO A 331 12.72 23.49 17.16
N PHE A 332 13.64 23.83 16.25
CA PHE A 332 14.19 22.92 15.23
C PHE A 332 13.12 22.34 14.27
N SER A 333 12.07 23.11 13.98
CA SER A 333 10.97 22.73 13.08
C SER A 333 11.44 22.19 11.72
N ALA A 334 12.47 22.77 11.11
CA ALA A 334 13.05 22.30 9.84
C ALA A 334 13.58 20.86 9.93
N PHE A 335 14.25 20.50 11.03
CA PHE A 335 14.78 19.15 11.24
C PHE A 335 13.65 18.14 11.45
N PHE A 336 12.69 18.43 12.32
CA PHE A 336 11.57 17.53 12.56
C PHE A 336 10.65 17.40 11.33
N GLY A 337 10.42 18.50 10.61
CA GLY A 337 9.70 18.51 9.34
C GLY A 337 10.41 17.66 8.28
N PHE A 338 11.74 17.75 8.19
CA PHE A 338 12.52 16.86 7.34
C PHE A 338 12.35 15.41 7.77
N CYS A 339 12.54 15.06 9.04
CA CYS A 339 12.34 13.69 9.52
C CYS A 339 10.94 13.16 9.18
N TRP A 340 9.90 13.97 9.36
CA TRP A 340 8.52 13.61 9.03
C TRP A 340 8.33 13.30 7.55
N PHE A 341 8.72 14.20 6.65
CA PHE A 341 8.50 13.95 5.23
C PHE A 341 9.50 12.95 4.64
N PHE A 342 10.70 12.87 5.19
CA PHE A 342 11.69 11.90 4.77
C PHE A 342 11.32 10.47 5.17
N LEU A 343 10.76 10.24 6.37
CA LEU A 343 10.25 8.91 6.72
C LEU A 343 9.09 8.49 5.82
N LEU A 344 8.21 9.44 5.45
CA LEU A 344 7.14 9.19 4.50
C LEU A 344 7.73 8.84 3.12
N PHE A 345 8.76 9.54 2.67
CA PHE A 345 9.46 9.21 1.44
C PHE A 345 10.10 7.82 1.48
N LEU A 346 10.75 7.46 2.59
CA LEU A 346 11.32 6.12 2.77
C LEU A 346 10.24 5.03 2.72
N ALA A 347 9.08 5.25 3.36
CA ALA A 347 7.95 4.33 3.28
C ALA A 347 7.38 4.28 1.84
N GLY A 348 7.33 5.42 1.17
CA GLY A 348 6.87 5.54 -0.21
C GLY A 348 7.75 4.75 -1.19
N ILE A 349 9.06 4.98 -1.17
CA ILE A 349 9.98 4.36 -2.13
C ILE A 349 10.05 2.83 -1.96
N THR A 350 10.01 2.31 -0.73
CA THR A 350 10.02 0.85 -0.49
C THR A 350 8.75 0.18 -1.01
N SER A 351 7.59 0.81 -0.85
CA SER A 351 6.34 0.31 -1.41
C SER A 351 6.29 0.46 -2.93
N ALA A 352 6.73 1.58 -3.50
CA ALA A 352 6.65 1.85 -4.93
C ALA A 352 7.46 0.84 -5.76
N VAL A 353 8.70 0.52 -5.33
CA VAL A 353 9.49 -0.52 -6.01
C VAL A 353 8.83 -1.90 -5.90
N SER A 354 8.09 -2.16 -4.81
CA SER A 354 7.36 -3.42 -4.66
C SER A 354 6.15 -3.55 -5.57
N LEU A 355 5.42 -2.46 -5.78
CA LEU A 355 4.26 -2.40 -6.65
C LEU A 355 4.64 -2.60 -8.14
N ALA A 356 5.84 -2.20 -8.53
CA ALA A 356 6.37 -2.42 -9.88
C ALA A 356 6.79 -3.88 -10.13
N GLN A 357 7.21 -4.61 -9.09
CA GLN A 357 7.83 -5.93 -9.22
C GLN A 357 6.93 -6.99 -9.91
N PRO A 358 5.61 -7.09 -9.64
CA PRO A 358 4.74 -8.03 -10.37
C PRO A 358 4.78 -7.85 -11.89
N CYS A 359 4.85 -6.60 -12.38
CA CYS A 359 4.97 -6.34 -13.81
C CYS A 359 6.32 -6.80 -14.36
N LEU A 360 7.41 -6.52 -13.64
CA LEU A 360 8.75 -6.93 -14.07
C LEU A 360 8.91 -8.46 -14.04
N ALA A 361 8.46 -9.11 -12.97
CA ALA A 361 8.48 -10.57 -12.85
C ALA A 361 7.66 -11.24 -13.96
N PHE A 362 6.52 -10.66 -14.35
CA PHE A 362 5.72 -11.16 -15.47
C PHE A 362 6.49 -11.10 -16.79
N LEU A 363 7.14 -9.96 -17.09
CA LEU A 363 7.92 -9.79 -18.30
C LEU A 363 9.15 -10.71 -18.36
N GLU A 364 9.76 -10.99 -17.22
CA GLU A 364 10.94 -11.87 -17.14
C GLU A 364 10.56 -13.34 -17.21
N ASP A 365 9.66 -13.80 -16.34
CA ASP A 365 9.33 -15.23 -16.18
C ASP A 365 8.43 -15.76 -17.31
N GLU A 366 7.56 -14.91 -17.90
CA GLU A 366 6.60 -15.34 -18.92
C GLU A 366 7.02 -15.00 -20.36
N PHE A 367 7.89 -14.00 -20.55
CA PHE A 367 8.42 -13.61 -21.86
C PHE A 367 9.92 -13.86 -22.04
N ASP A 368 10.61 -14.44 -21.05
CA ASP A 368 12.05 -14.70 -21.05
C ASP A 368 12.88 -13.44 -21.36
N LEU A 369 12.40 -12.27 -20.93
CA LEU A 369 13.13 -11.01 -21.11
C LEU A 369 14.21 -10.88 -20.04
N ASN A 370 15.35 -10.29 -20.42
CA ASN A 370 16.34 -9.90 -19.42
C ASN A 370 15.85 -8.66 -18.64
N ARG A 371 16.38 -8.49 -17.42
CA ARG A 371 16.01 -7.38 -16.51
C ARG A 371 16.06 -6.01 -17.18
N GLN A 372 17.13 -5.74 -17.93
CA GLN A 372 17.32 -4.44 -18.58
C GLN A 372 16.19 -4.11 -19.57
N LYS A 373 15.78 -5.09 -20.40
CA LYS A 373 14.66 -4.91 -21.31
C LYS A 373 13.33 -4.81 -20.57
N ALA A 374 13.10 -5.64 -19.55
CA ALA A 374 11.88 -5.60 -18.75
C ALA A 374 11.71 -4.23 -18.07
N VAL A 375 12.77 -3.71 -17.43
CA VAL A 375 12.78 -2.39 -16.79
C VAL A 375 12.63 -1.27 -17.82
N ALA A 376 13.26 -1.36 -18.99
CA ALA A 376 13.08 -0.35 -20.04
C ALA A 376 11.64 -0.28 -20.54
N ILE A 377 11.00 -1.43 -20.81
CA ILE A 377 9.59 -1.49 -21.22
C ILE A 377 8.70 -0.92 -20.12
N PHE A 378 8.89 -1.37 -18.87
CA PHE A 378 8.13 -0.88 -17.73
C PHE A 378 8.29 0.63 -17.55
N THR A 379 9.51 1.16 -17.66
CA THR A 379 9.80 2.59 -17.53
C THR A 379 8.99 3.42 -18.53
N VAL A 380 9.01 3.03 -19.82
CA VAL A 380 8.26 3.76 -20.86
C VAL A 380 6.76 3.68 -20.59
N VAL A 381 6.23 2.48 -20.34
CA VAL A 381 4.79 2.28 -20.13
C VAL A 381 4.32 3.01 -18.87
N ALA A 382 4.99 2.79 -17.73
CA ALA A 382 4.62 3.38 -16.46
C ALA A 382 4.73 4.92 -16.50
N PHE A 383 5.74 5.48 -17.18
CA PHE A 383 5.87 6.92 -17.33
C PHE A 383 4.62 7.54 -17.96
N PHE A 384 4.10 6.97 -19.05
CA PHE A 384 2.87 7.46 -19.69
C PHE A 384 1.63 7.21 -18.82
N LEU A 385 1.57 6.06 -18.15
CA LEU A 385 0.44 5.73 -17.29
C LEU A 385 0.34 6.64 -16.05
N CYS A 386 1.45 7.18 -15.54
CA CYS A 386 1.46 8.15 -14.43
C CYS A 386 0.89 9.53 -14.81
N GLN A 387 0.91 9.93 -16.08
CA GLN A 387 0.58 11.31 -16.49
C GLN A 387 -0.84 11.74 -16.14
N PRO A 388 -1.89 10.92 -16.37
CA PRO A 388 -3.27 11.30 -16.00
C PRO A 388 -3.43 11.58 -14.50
N ALA A 389 -2.75 10.82 -13.63
CA ALA A 389 -2.82 11.03 -12.18
C ALA A 389 -2.21 12.38 -11.76
N ILE A 390 -1.26 12.90 -12.53
CA ILE A 390 -0.58 14.18 -12.28
C ILE A 390 -1.43 15.34 -12.80
N PHE A 391 -1.78 15.32 -14.10
CA PHE A 391 -2.41 16.47 -14.75
C PHE A 391 -3.91 16.60 -14.46
N PHE A 392 -4.56 15.52 -14.04
CA PHE A 392 -6.00 15.48 -13.79
C PHE A 392 -6.34 15.09 -12.34
N LEU A 393 -5.42 15.36 -11.41
CA LEU A 393 -5.64 15.14 -9.96
C LEU A 393 -6.96 15.77 -9.49
N GLY A 394 -7.19 17.04 -9.83
CA GLY A 394 -8.40 17.78 -9.44
C GLY A 394 -9.69 17.35 -10.13
N GLN A 395 -9.61 16.39 -11.07
CA GLN A 395 -10.76 15.86 -11.81
C GLN A 395 -11.18 14.47 -11.30
N GLY A 396 -10.64 14.02 -10.16
CA GLY A 396 -10.99 12.74 -9.54
C GLY A 396 -10.31 11.52 -10.17
N VAL A 397 -9.26 11.70 -10.99
CA VAL A 397 -8.56 10.58 -11.63
C VAL A 397 -7.87 9.69 -10.61
N VAL A 398 -7.20 10.26 -9.61
CA VAL A 398 -6.54 9.48 -8.55
C VAL A 398 -7.55 8.72 -7.71
N ASP A 399 -8.68 9.33 -7.36
CA ASP A 399 -9.75 8.67 -6.61
C ASP A 399 -10.32 7.48 -7.38
N GLU A 400 -10.48 7.62 -8.71
CA GLU A 400 -10.97 6.54 -9.55
C GLU A 400 -9.95 5.39 -9.68
N LEU A 401 -8.65 5.69 -9.77
CA LEU A 401 -7.58 4.69 -9.76
C LEU A 401 -7.51 3.94 -8.42
N ASP A 402 -7.56 4.65 -7.29
CA ASP A 402 -7.55 4.07 -5.94
C ASP A 402 -8.81 3.24 -5.67
N PHE A 403 -9.97 3.68 -6.16
CA PHE A 403 -11.21 2.94 -6.04
C PHE A 403 -11.13 1.56 -6.72
N TRP A 404 -10.71 1.50 -7.99
CA TRP A 404 -10.62 0.21 -8.69
C TRP A 404 -9.43 -0.61 -8.19
N GLY A 405 -8.23 -0.04 -8.15
CA GLY A 405 -7.00 -0.76 -7.82
C GLY A 405 -6.85 -1.06 -6.33
N GLY A 406 -6.96 -0.04 -5.49
CA GLY A 406 -6.71 -0.11 -4.05
C GLY A 406 -7.91 -0.50 -3.17
N THR A 407 -9.12 -0.57 -3.74
CA THR A 407 -10.34 -0.93 -2.99
C THR A 407 -11.05 -2.15 -3.59
N VAL A 408 -11.50 -2.09 -4.85
CA VAL A 408 -12.34 -3.15 -5.43
C VAL A 408 -11.53 -4.41 -5.77
N PHE A 409 -10.53 -4.27 -6.65
CA PHE A 409 -9.78 -5.42 -7.15
C PHE A 409 -8.96 -6.10 -6.07
N LEU A 410 -8.52 -5.33 -5.08
CA LEU A 410 -7.80 -5.83 -3.93
C LEU A 410 -8.61 -6.93 -3.20
N VAL A 411 -9.86 -6.62 -2.86
CA VAL A 411 -10.74 -7.53 -2.08
C VAL A 411 -11.20 -8.71 -2.94
N VAL A 412 -11.49 -8.45 -4.22
CA VAL A 412 -11.85 -9.48 -5.20
C VAL A 412 -10.71 -10.49 -5.36
N PHE A 413 -9.47 -10.02 -5.45
CA PHE A 413 -8.32 -10.89 -5.62
C PHE A 413 -8.02 -11.70 -4.36
N ALA A 414 -8.09 -11.10 -3.18
CA ALA A 414 -7.98 -11.82 -1.92
C ALA A 414 -9.01 -12.98 -1.80
N LEU A 415 -10.25 -12.76 -2.27
CA LEU A 415 -11.27 -13.81 -2.31
C LEU A 415 -10.89 -14.92 -3.29
N VAL A 416 -10.43 -14.57 -4.49
CA VAL A 416 -9.94 -15.55 -5.48
C VAL A 416 -8.80 -16.38 -4.90
N GLU A 417 -7.82 -15.76 -4.25
CA GLU A 417 -6.67 -16.44 -3.63
C GLU A 417 -7.09 -17.35 -2.49
N THR A 418 -8.00 -16.90 -1.63
CA THR A 418 -8.52 -17.69 -0.52
C THR A 418 -9.24 -18.94 -1.01
N ILE A 419 -10.10 -18.81 -2.04
CA ILE A 419 -10.80 -19.94 -2.64
C ILE A 419 -9.82 -20.87 -3.36
N LEU A 420 -8.85 -20.31 -4.09
CA LEU A 420 -7.80 -21.08 -4.74
C LEU A 420 -7.02 -21.91 -3.70
N PHE A 421 -6.60 -21.30 -2.61
CA PHE A 421 -5.81 -21.93 -1.56
C PHE A 421 -6.59 -23.03 -0.82
N ALA A 422 -7.79 -22.71 -0.32
CA ALA A 422 -8.51 -23.63 0.57
C ALA A 422 -9.30 -24.72 -0.19
N TRP A 423 -9.75 -24.44 -1.42
CA TRP A 423 -10.68 -25.32 -2.13
C TRP A 423 -10.10 -25.90 -3.43
N VAL A 424 -9.33 -25.13 -4.20
CA VAL A 424 -8.76 -25.61 -5.48
C VAL A 424 -7.46 -26.36 -5.26
N PHE A 425 -6.52 -25.78 -4.50
CA PHE A 425 -5.31 -26.46 -4.05
C PHE A 425 -5.66 -27.57 -3.05
N GLY A 426 -6.73 -27.34 -2.28
CA GLY A 426 -7.25 -28.25 -1.27
C GLY A 426 -6.61 -27.98 0.09
N MET A 427 -7.45 -27.73 1.09
CA MET A 427 -7.00 -27.29 2.42
C MET A 427 -5.99 -28.24 3.08
N GLU A 428 -6.03 -29.55 2.82
CA GLU A 428 -5.03 -30.48 3.38
C GLU A 428 -3.65 -30.26 2.75
N ALA A 429 -3.56 -30.27 1.41
CA ALA A 429 -2.31 -30.03 0.69
C ALA A 429 -1.75 -28.63 0.98
N ALA A 430 -2.62 -27.62 1.01
CA ALA A 430 -2.25 -26.26 1.35
C ALA A 430 -1.76 -26.13 2.81
N TRP A 431 -2.33 -26.91 3.74
CA TRP A 431 -1.92 -26.96 5.14
C TRP A 431 -0.60 -27.71 5.36
N ASP A 432 -0.27 -28.68 4.51
CA ASP A 432 1.05 -29.31 4.51
C ASP A 432 2.10 -28.37 3.90
N GLU A 433 1.75 -27.70 2.79
CA GLU A 433 2.64 -26.75 2.11
C GLU A 433 3.00 -25.57 3.02
N ILE A 434 2.04 -24.90 3.66
CA ILE A 434 2.31 -23.79 4.60
C ILE A 434 3.27 -24.19 5.75
N HIS A 435 3.26 -25.47 6.16
CA HIS A 435 4.12 -25.97 7.23
C HIS A 435 5.45 -26.56 6.75
N HIS A 436 5.63 -26.75 5.44
CA HIS A 436 6.89 -27.22 4.89
C HIS A 436 7.97 -26.16 5.13
N GLY A 437 9.03 -26.51 5.88
CA GLY A 437 10.10 -25.56 6.24
C GLY A 437 9.71 -24.45 7.21
N ALA A 438 8.51 -24.52 7.82
CA ALA A 438 8.04 -23.49 8.75
C ALA A 438 8.69 -23.62 10.13
N ASP A 439 9.16 -22.49 10.67
CA ASP A 439 9.74 -22.42 12.02
C ASP A 439 8.68 -22.32 13.11
N LEU A 440 7.46 -21.92 12.74
CA LEU A 440 6.32 -21.81 13.63
C LEU A 440 5.14 -22.62 13.10
N ARG A 441 4.46 -23.32 13.99
CA ARG A 441 3.24 -24.06 13.66
C ARG A 441 2.03 -23.15 13.75
N VAL A 442 1.28 -23.03 12.66
CA VAL A 442 0.03 -22.28 12.63
C VAL A 442 -0.99 -22.99 13.53
N PRO A 443 -1.64 -22.28 14.47
CA PRO A 443 -2.68 -22.89 15.31
C PRO A 443 -3.81 -23.50 14.48
N ARG A 444 -4.25 -24.71 14.84
CA ARG A 444 -5.24 -25.48 14.04
C ARG A 444 -6.55 -24.75 13.78
N ILE A 445 -6.94 -23.81 14.65
CA ILE A 445 -8.13 -22.97 14.45
C ILE A 445 -8.04 -22.19 13.13
N TYR A 446 -6.85 -21.77 12.71
CA TYR A 446 -6.66 -21.05 11.46
C TYR A 446 -6.94 -21.90 10.23
N LYS A 447 -6.86 -23.24 10.32
CA LYS A 447 -7.32 -24.12 9.24
C LYS A 447 -8.81 -23.92 8.96
N PHE A 448 -9.61 -23.78 10.02
CA PHE A 448 -11.04 -23.48 9.92
C PHE A 448 -11.28 -22.03 9.49
N ILE A 449 -10.51 -21.07 10.04
CA ILE A 449 -10.63 -19.65 9.67
C ILE A 449 -10.31 -19.44 8.19
N ILE A 450 -9.21 -19.97 7.67
CA ILE A 450 -8.83 -19.87 6.26
C ILE A 450 -9.89 -20.52 5.36
N LYS A 451 -10.39 -21.71 5.73
CA LYS A 451 -11.30 -22.46 4.86
C LYS A 451 -12.71 -21.86 4.79
N TYR A 452 -13.22 -21.30 5.88
CA TYR A 452 -14.63 -20.90 5.99
C TYR A 452 -14.84 -19.45 6.43
N ILE A 453 -14.14 -18.99 7.48
CA ILE A 453 -14.37 -17.65 8.03
C ILE A 453 -13.85 -16.56 7.11
N THR A 454 -12.61 -16.68 6.64
CA THR A 454 -11.97 -15.73 5.73
C THR A 454 -12.79 -15.52 4.46
N PRO A 455 -13.16 -16.57 3.68
CA PRO A 455 -13.95 -16.36 2.47
C PRO A 455 -15.36 -15.83 2.76
N LEU A 456 -16.00 -16.25 3.85
CA LEU A 456 -17.30 -15.69 4.24
C LEU A 456 -17.18 -14.20 4.59
N PHE A 457 -16.17 -13.82 5.36
CA PHE A 457 -15.89 -12.43 5.72
C PHE A 457 -15.70 -11.59 4.45
N LEU A 458 -14.86 -12.06 3.51
CA LEU A 458 -14.61 -11.43 2.22
C LEU A 458 -15.90 -11.23 1.39
N LEU A 459 -16.76 -12.25 1.33
CA LEU A 459 -18.04 -12.16 0.65
C LEU A 459 -18.99 -11.14 1.30
N VAL A 460 -19.03 -11.13 2.63
CA VAL A 460 -19.88 -10.19 3.39
C VAL A 460 -19.42 -8.75 3.17
N ILE A 461 -18.13 -8.45 3.33
CA ILE A 461 -17.64 -7.07 3.14
C ILE A 461 -17.80 -6.61 1.69
N LEU A 462 -17.58 -7.48 0.70
CA LEU A 462 -17.76 -7.15 -0.71
C LEU A 462 -19.23 -6.84 -1.00
N GLY A 463 -20.16 -7.63 -0.45
CA GLY A 463 -21.59 -7.37 -0.57
C GLY A 463 -22.03 -6.07 0.11
N LEU A 464 -21.53 -5.81 1.32
CA LEU A 464 -21.84 -4.59 2.08
C LEU A 464 -21.28 -3.33 1.41
N TRP A 465 -20.03 -3.35 0.97
CA TRP A 465 -19.44 -2.23 0.24
C TRP A 465 -20.14 -1.98 -1.09
N LEU A 466 -20.47 -3.05 -1.83
CA LEU A 466 -21.23 -2.93 -3.06
C LEU A 466 -22.54 -2.17 -2.83
N TRP A 467 -23.28 -2.56 -1.79
CA TRP A 467 -24.57 -1.97 -1.45
C TRP A 467 -24.47 -0.53 -0.92
N GLN A 468 -23.54 -0.28 0.00
CA GLN A 468 -23.48 0.99 0.75
C GLN A 468 -22.65 2.08 0.06
N GLU A 469 -21.53 1.71 -0.58
CA GLU A 469 -20.51 2.68 -1.02
C GLU A 469 -20.27 2.66 -2.53
N TRP A 470 -20.17 1.47 -3.14
CA TRP A 470 -19.69 1.37 -4.52
C TRP A 470 -20.74 1.72 -5.57
N ILE A 471 -22.03 1.42 -5.34
CA ILE A 471 -23.11 1.76 -6.29
C ILE A 471 -23.10 3.26 -6.63
N PRO A 472 -23.12 4.20 -5.67
CA PRO A 472 -23.02 5.63 -5.96
C PRO A 472 -21.78 6.03 -6.78
N ILE A 473 -20.62 5.44 -6.50
CA ILE A 473 -19.35 5.70 -7.20
C ILE A 473 -19.39 5.17 -8.64
N ILE A 474 -19.86 3.93 -8.82
CA ILE A 474 -20.00 3.27 -10.12
C ILE A 474 -20.95 4.08 -11.02
N PHE A 475 -22.04 4.59 -10.48
CA PHE A 475 -22.99 5.41 -11.26
C PHE A 475 -22.67 6.90 -11.28
N MET A 476 -21.50 7.32 -10.75
CA MET A 476 -21.04 8.71 -10.76
C MET A 476 -22.08 9.70 -10.19
N LYS A 477 -22.85 9.30 -9.16
CA LYS A 477 -23.97 10.09 -8.64
C LYS A 477 -23.55 11.45 -8.07
N HIS A 478 -22.33 11.55 -7.54
CA HIS A 478 -21.79 12.74 -6.88
C HIS A 478 -20.63 13.39 -7.66
N VAL A 479 -20.50 13.06 -8.95
CA VAL A 479 -19.43 13.58 -9.81
C VAL A 479 -19.93 14.80 -10.59
N ALA A 480 -19.21 15.91 -10.47
CA ALA A 480 -19.43 17.14 -11.24
C ALA A 480 -19.39 16.86 -12.74
N ALA A 481 -20.25 17.51 -13.53
CA ALA A 481 -20.39 17.22 -14.95
C ALA A 481 -19.08 17.38 -15.74
N GLU A 482 -18.25 18.34 -15.34
CA GLU A 482 -16.92 18.62 -15.91
C GLU A 482 -15.87 17.54 -15.64
N ALA A 483 -15.97 16.82 -14.52
CA ALA A 483 -15.05 15.74 -14.16
C ALA A 483 -15.41 14.41 -14.86
N ARG A 484 -16.65 14.24 -15.32
CA ARG A 484 -17.15 12.97 -15.91
C ARG A 484 -16.34 12.47 -17.10
N PRO A 485 -15.91 13.29 -18.07
CA PRO A 485 -15.10 12.82 -19.20
C PRO A 485 -13.76 12.24 -18.74
N TYR A 486 -13.12 12.83 -17.73
CA TYR A 486 -11.86 12.36 -17.16
C TYR A 486 -12.06 11.01 -16.46
N ILE A 487 -13.09 10.90 -15.64
CA ILE A 487 -13.42 9.64 -14.95
C ILE A 487 -13.76 8.52 -15.94
N MET A 488 -14.57 8.80 -16.96
CA MET A 488 -14.88 7.83 -18.00
C MET A 488 -13.64 7.42 -18.80
N GLY A 489 -12.77 8.38 -19.14
CA GLY A 489 -11.49 8.13 -19.78
C GLY A 489 -10.61 7.21 -18.94
N THR A 490 -10.51 7.46 -17.64
CA THR A 490 -9.78 6.60 -16.69
C THR A 490 -10.34 5.19 -16.66
N ARG A 491 -11.67 5.02 -16.57
CA ARG A 491 -12.31 3.68 -16.59
C ARG A 491 -12.04 2.91 -17.87
N ILE A 492 -12.12 3.58 -19.02
CA ILE A 492 -11.79 2.97 -20.31
C ILE A 492 -10.31 2.57 -20.33
N GLY A 493 -9.42 3.44 -19.84
CA GLY A 493 -7.99 3.16 -19.69
C GLY A 493 -7.73 1.91 -18.83
N LEU A 494 -8.36 1.83 -17.66
CA LEU A 494 -8.29 0.67 -16.76
C LEU A 494 -8.76 -0.61 -17.46
N ALA A 495 -9.89 -0.57 -18.17
CA ALA A 495 -10.38 -1.72 -18.93
C ALA A 495 -9.39 -2.14 -20.04
N VAL A 496 -8.81 -1.18 -20.76
CA VAL A 496 -7.80 -1.43 -21.80
C VAL A 496 -6.56 -2.07 -21.19
N ILE A 497 -6.04 -1.57 -20.07
CA ILE A 497 -4.89 -2.14 -19.36
C ILE A 497 -5.19 -3.58 -18.93
N PHE A 498 -6.36 -3.83 -18.33
CA PHE A 498 -6.75 -5.17 -17.90
C PHE A 498 -6.83 -6.15 -19.08
N VAL A 499 -7.47 -5.75 -20.18
CA VAL A 499 -7.58 -6.56 -21.41
C VAL A 499 -6.19 -6.79 -22.02
N ALA A 500 -5.34 -5.77 -22.08
CA ALA A 500 -3.98 -5.89 -22.59
C ALA A 500 -3.16 -6.91 -21.77
N LEU A 501 -3.22 -6.85 -20.44
CA LEU A 501 -2.57 -7.84 -19.56
C LEU A 501 -3.13 -9.25 -19.79
N ALA A 502 -4.44 -9.42 -19.92
CA ALA A 502 -5.05 -10.71 -20.23
C ALA A 502 -4.60 -11.27 -21.59
N VAL A 503 -4.48 -10.40 -22.61
CA VAL A 503 -3.93 -10.76 -23.93
C VAL A 503 -2.46 -11.15 -23.82
N LEU A 504 -1.64 -10.41 -23.06
CA LEU A 504 -0.24 -10.76 -22.81
C LEU A 504 -0.12 -12.12 -22.13
N VAL A 505 -0.96 -12.43 -21.13
CA VAL A 505 -1.02 -13.76 -20.51
C VAL A 505 -1.36 -14.84 -21.54
N LYS A 506 -2.32 -14.60 -22.44
CA LYS A 506 -2.64 -15.54 -23.52
C LYS A 506 -1.45 -15.76 -24.45
N LEU A 507 -0.76 -14.70 -24.85
CA LEU A 507 0.40 -14.75 -25.75
C LEU A 507 1.58 -15.50 -25.12
N ALA A 508 1.86 -15.24 -23.85
CA ALA A 508 2.92 -15.93 -23.10
C ALA A 508 2.69 -17.45 -23.07
N TRP A 509 1.47 -17.90 -22.74
CA TRP A 509 1.14 -19.33 -22.74
C TRP A 509 1.17 -19.95 -24.14
N HIS A 510 0.74 -19.22 -25.18
CA HIS A 510 0.84 -19.73 -26.55
C HIS A 510 2.31 -19.89 -26.99
N ARG A 511 3.17 -18.96 -26.60
CA ARG A 511 4.61 -19.03 -26.89
C ARG A 511 5.28 -20.21 -26.17
N LYS A 512 4.98 -20.43 -24.88
CA LYS A 512 5.48 -21.58 -24.12
C LYS A 512 4.99 -22.91 -24.68
N GLY A 513 3.74 -22.99 -25.14
CA GLY A 513 3.20 -24.17 -25.84
C GLY A 513 3.97 -24.52 -27.12
N ARG A 514 4.28 -23.52 -27.96
CA ARG A 514 5.06 -23.74 -29.21
C ARG A 514 6.49 -24.19 -28.94
N LYS A 515 7.15 -23.66 -27.91
CA LYS A 515 8.51 -24.10 -27.51
C LYS A 515 8.58 -25.58 -27.09
N LEU A 516 7.46 -26.17 -26.64
CA LEU A 516 7.40 -27.60 -26.30
C LEU A 516 7.13 -28.50 -27.51
N GLU A 517 6.70 -27.92 -28.64
CA GLU A 517 6.39 -28.63 -29.89
C GLU A 517 7.52 -28.57 -30.93
N GLU A 518 8.51 -27.68 -30.75
CA GLU A 518 9.71 -27.62 -31.59
C GLU A 518 10.68 -28.76 -31.21
N PRO A 519 11.15 -29.61 -32.16
CA PRO A 519 12.15 -30.63 -31.87
C PRO A 519 13.46 -29.98 -31.40
N ALA A 520 14.01 -30.50 -30.30
CA ALA A 520 15.25 -30.04 -29.67
C ALA A 520 16.48 -30.13 -30.57
#